data_AF-A0A2P4P2W4-F1
#
_entry.id   AF-A0A2P4P2W4-F1
#
_cell.length_a   1.000
_cell.length_b   1.000
_cell.length_c   1.000
_cell.angle_alpha   90.00
_cell.angle_beta   90.00
_cell.angle_gamma   90.00
#
_symmetry.space_group_name_H-M   'P 1'
#
loop_
_entity.id
_entity.type
_entity.pdbx_description
1 polymer ?
#
loop_
_entity_poly.entity_id
_entity_poly.type
_entity_poly.pdbx_seq_one_letter_code
_entity_poly.pdbx_strand_id
1 'polypeptide(L)' 'MVHVKLNSDIIRQIILSLADSDPKTGEYKSYSILYPCLLVNREWCRITVPILWQQPFSFDHIRGARAIVTYFLL' A
#
# COMPACT_ATOMS: atom_id res chain seq x y z
N MET A 1 -25.46 -15.26 11.10
CA MET A 1 -24.53 -14.62 10.15
C MET A 1 -23.11 -14.92 10.59
N VAL A 2 -22.44 -15.87 9.94
CA VAL A 2 -21.05 -16.23 10.26
C VAL A 2 -20.17 -15.13 9.70
N HIS A 3 -19.63 -14.25 10.56
CA HIS A 3 -18.52 -13.41 10.18
C HIS A 3 -17.33 -14.35 9.91
N VAL A 4 -17.09 -14.68 8.64
CA VAL A 4 -15.82 -15.27 8.20
C VAL A 4 -14.76 -14.20 8.42
N LYS A 5 -14.25 -14.14 9.65
CA LYS A 5 -13.16 -13.25 10.03
C LYS A 5 -11.90 -13.87 9.46
N LEU A 6 -11.63 -13.58 8.19
CA LEU A 6 -10.37 -13.96 7.56
C LEU A 6 -9.25 -13.42 8.47
N ASN A 7 -8.33 -14.28 8.90
CA ASN A 7 -7.27 -13.89 9.82
C ASN A 7 -6.47 -12.72 9.19
N SER A 8 -6.17 -11.71 9.98
CA SER A 8 -5.35 -10.55 9.58
C SER A 8 -4.04 -10.96 8.91
N ASP A 9 -3.47 -12.11 9.32
CA ASP A 9 -2.27 -12.67 8.69
C ASP A 9 -2.47 -13.03 7.22
N ILE A 10 -3.63 -13.60 6.87
CA ILE A 10 -3.94 -13.99 5.48
C ILE A 10 -4.15 -12.74 4.63
N ILE A 11 -4.90 -11.75 5.15
CA ILE A 11 -5.12 -10.47 4.46
C ILE A 11 -3.78 -9.78 4.19
N ARG A 12 -2.88 -9.79 5.19
CA ARG A 12 -1.54 -9.24 5.05
C ARG A 12 -0.74 -9.96 3.96
N GLN A 13 -0.76 -11.29 3.93
CA GLN A 13 -0.06 -12.07 2.89
C GLN A 13 -0.61 -11.77 1.49
N ILE A 14 -1.93 -11.66 1.34
CA ILE A 14 -2.55 -11.27 0.06
C ILE A 14 -2.04 -9.89 -0.36
N ILE A 15 -2.12 -8.89 0.54
CA ILE A 15 -1.67 -7.53 0.25
C ILE A 15 -0.18 -7.51 -0.15
N LEU A 16 0.67 -8.24 0.58
CA LEU A 16 2.11 -8.33 0.27
C LEU A 16 2.38 -9.02 -1.07
N SER A 17 1.62 -10.06 -1.42
CA SER A 17 1.73 -10.71 -2.74
C SER A 17 1.29 -9.83 -3.90
N LEU A 18 0.35 -8.91 -3.66
CA LEU A 18 -0.13 -7.93 -4.65
C LEU A 18 0.79 -6.72 -4.78
N ALA A 19 1.46 -6.36 -3.69
CA ALA A 19 2.47 -5.31 -3.64
C ALA A 19 3.79 -5.80 -4.24
N ASP A 20 3.77 -6.38 -5.44
CA ASP A 20 4.99 -6.88 -6.10
C ASP A 20 6.03 -5.75 -6.19
N SER A 21 7.19 -5.98 -5.57
CA SER A 21 8.31 -5.04 -5.56
C SER A 21 9.11 -5.23 -6.83
N ASP A 22 9.38 -4.14 -7.56
CA ASP A 22 10.27 -4.24 -8.71
C ASP A 22 11.66 -4.71 -8.22
N PRO A 23 12.18 -5.84 -8.73
CA PRO A 23 13.41 -6.44 -8.21
C PRO A 23 14.65 -5.57 -8.47
N LYS A 24 14.56 -4.51 -9.29
CA LYS A 24 15.67 -3.60 -9.60
C LYS A 24 15.70 -2.37 -8.71
N THR A 25 14.56 -1.89 -8.22
CA THR A 25 14.48 -0.66 -7.40
C THR A 25 14.02 -0.93 -5.97
N GLY A 26 13.43 -2.09 -5.67
CA GLY A 26 12.80 -2.38 -4.37
C GLY A 26 11.55 -1.53 -4.11
N GLU A 27 11.04 -0.85 -5.13
CA GLU A 27 9.84 -0.02 -5.04
C GLU A 27 8.59 -0.86 -5.38
N TYR A 28 7.51 -0.60 -4.65
CA TYR A 28 6.23 -1.22 -4.91
C TYR A 28 5.62 -0.70 -6.21
N LYS A 29 5.50 -1.54 -7.23
CA LYS A 29 4.95 -1.12 -8.53
C LYS A 29 3.44 -0.86 -8.50
N SER A 30 2.77 -1.37 -7.46
CA SER A 30 1.33 -1.61 -7.45
C SER A 30 0.55 -0.78 -6.41
N TYR A 31 0.89 0.50 -6.23
CA TYR A 31 0.04 1.43 -5.47
C TYR A 31 -1.41 1.43 -6.00
N SER A 32 -1.58 1.34 -7.32
CA SER A 32 -2.89 1.24 -7.99
C SER A 32 -3.71 0.01 -7.56
N ILE A 33 -3.07 -1.08 -7.14
CA ILE A 33 -3.73 -2.31 -6.70
C ILE A 33 -4.07 -2.25 -5.21
N LEU A 34 -3.28 -1.53 -4.42
CA LEU A 34 -3.50 -1.36 -2.98
C LEU A 34 -4.62 -0.35 -2.66
N TYR A 35 -4.86 0.65 -3.50
CA TYR A 35 -5.96 1.60 -3.29
C TYR A 35 -7.36 0.93 -3.22
N PRO A 36 -7.73 0.03 -4.14
CA PRO A 36 -8.95 -0.76 -4.02
C PRO A 36 -9.06 -1.57 -2.72
N CYS A 37 -7.94 -2.10 -2.20
CA CYS A 37 -7.92 -2.88 -0.96
C CYS A 37 -8.35 -2.06 0.27
N LEU A 38 -8.16 -0.73 0.26
CA LEU A 38 -8.65 0.17 1.32
C LEU A 38 -10.18 0.22 1.39
N LEU A 39 -10.87 -0.02 0.27
CA LEU A 39 -12.32 0.14 0.15
C LEU A 39 -13.09 -1.15 0.45
N VAL A 40 -12.40 -2.29 0.61
CA VAL A 40 -13.05 -3.60 0.80
C VAL A 40 -13.76 -3.70 2.16
N ASN A 41 -13.06 -3.42 3.26
CA ASN A 41 -13.63 -3.34 4.61
C ASN A 41 -12.64 -2.71 5.61
N ARG A 42 -13.08 -2.49 6.86
CA ARG A 42 -12.25 -1.87 7.93
C ARG A 42 -10.97 -2.66 8.24
N GLU A 43 -11.00 -3.99 8.16
CA GLU A 43 -9.84 -4.84 8.48
C GLU A 43 -8.77 -4.74 7.38
N TRP A 44 -9.20 -4.79 6.13
CA TRP A 44 -8.33 -4.62 4.97
C TRP A 44 -7.73 -3.22 4.93
N CYS A 45 -8.53 -2.19 5.22
CA CYS A 45 -8.04 -0.82 5.35
C CYS A 45 -6.96 -0.71 6.44
N ARG A 46 -7.22 -1.27 7.63
CA ARG A 46 -6.28 -1.25 8.76
C ARG A 46 -4.91 -1.86 8.42
N ILE A 47 -4.86 -2.88 7.58
CA ILE A 47 -3.61 -3.55 7.18
C ILE A 47 -2.97 -2.86 5.97
N THR A 48 -3.77 -2.39 5.01
CA THR A 48 -3.28 -1.78 3.77
C THR A 48 -2.63 -0.42 4.01
N VAL A 49 -3.18 0.41 4.91
CA VAL A 49 -2.62 1.73 5.25
C VAL A 49 -1.14 1.66 5.64
N PRO A 50 -0.72 0.91 6.66
CA PRO A 50 0.69 0.88 7.04
C PRO A 50 1.60 0.34 5.94
N ILE A 51 1.11 -0.56 5.06
CA ILE A 51 1.89 -1.08 3.92
C ILE A 51 2.07 -0.01 2.85
N LEU A 52 1.02 0.75 2.53
CA LEU A 52 1.07 1.86 1.58
C LEU A 52 2.03 2.97 2.03
N TRP A 53 2.03 3.26 3.33
CA TRP A 53 2.85 4.29 3.95
C TRP A 53 4.30 3.87 4.25
N GLN A 54 4.69 2.62 3.96
CA GLN A 54 6.11 2.22 4.04
C GLN A 54 6.97 2.98 3.03
N GLN A 55 6.40 3.33 1.88
CA GLN A 55 7.05 4.11 0.83
C GLN A 55 6.06 5.16 0.31
N PRO A 56 5.86 6.27 1.04
CA PRO A 56 4.80 7.24 0.74
C PRO A 56 5.06 8.09 -0.51
N PHE A 57 6.20 7.93 -1.19
CA PHE A 57 6.57 8.72 -2.37
C PHE A 57 7.04 7.87 -3.56
N SER A 58 6.99 6.54 -3.47
CA SER A 58 7.50 5.65 -4.54
C SER A 58 6.46 5.33 -5.63
N PHE A 59 5.34 6.05 -5.67
CA PHE A 59 4.31 5.85 -6.70
C PHE A 59 4.68 6.39 -8.09
N ASP A 60 5.67 7.30 -8.18
CA ASP A 60 6.21 7.82 -9.43
C ASP A 60 7.47 8.63 -9.09
N HIS A 61 8.67 8.23 -9.52
CA HIS A 61 9.92 8.94 -9.19
C HIS A 61 9.86 10.46 -9.47
N ILE A 62 9.09 10.88 -10.48
CA ILE A 62 8.94 12.29 -10.86
C ILE A 62 7.92 13.00 -9.95
N ARG A 63 6.82 12.34 -9.57
CA ARG A 63 5.78 12.94 -8.71
C ARG A 63 6.13 12.86 -7.23
N GLY A 64 6.83 11.81 -6.82
CA GLY A 64 7.37 11.61 -5.47
C GLY A 64 8.37 12.69 -5.09
N ALA A 65 9.31 13.02 -5.98
CA ALA A 65 10.24 14.13 -5.76
C ALA A 65 9.51 15.47 -5.56
N ARG A 66 8.47 15.75 -6.38
CA ARG A 66 7.63 16.95 -6.21
C ARG A 66 6.87 16.96 -4.89
N ALA A 67 6.34 15.81 -4.46
CA ALA A 67 5.62 15.68 -3.20
C ALA A 67 6.56 15.86 -1.99
N ILE A 68 7.77 15.29 -2.02
CA ILE A 68 8.80 15.48 -0.99
C ILE A 68 9.18 16.95 -0.87
N VAL A 69 9.45 17.61 -2.01
CA VAL A 69 9.80 19.04 -2.03
C VAL A 69 8.67 19.90 -1.47
N THR A 70 7.42 19.58 -1.81
CA THR A 70 6.25 20.30 -1.27
C THR A 70 6.10 20.09 0.24
N TYR A 71 6.31 18.88 0.75
CA TYR A 71 6.20 18.57 2.17
C TYR A 71 7.31 19.19 3.01
N PHE A 72 8.52 19.35 2.45
CA PHE A 72 9.66 19.99 3.12
C PHE A 72 9.64 21.53 3.06
N LEU A 73 8.90 22.12 2.12
CA LEU A 73 8.73 23.57 1.97
C LEU A 73 7.51 24.13 2.73
N LEU A 74 6.68 23.25 3.30
CA LEU A 74 5.56 23.56 4.20
C LEU A 74 5.99 23.41 5.67
#